data_AF-A0A2M9YCC7-F1
#
_entry.id   AF-A0A2M9YCC7-F1
#
_cell.length_a   1.000
_cell.length_b   1.000
_cell.length_c   1.000
_cell.angle_alpha   90.00
_cell.angle_beta   90.00
_cell.angle_gamma   90.00
#
_symmetry.space_group_name_H-M   'P 1'
#
loop_
_entity.id
_entity.type
_entity.pdbx_description
1 polymer ?
#
loop_
_entity_poly.entity_id
_entity_poly.type
_entity_poly.pdbx_seq_one_letter_code
_entity_poly.pdbx_strand_id
1 'polypeptide(L)'
;MIPATVMTALITKIQNDTSVVLIKYDQNQATYPFGTYRSSSCSVESAYKSIRSSAEKADDPTTIVQTRFEKYQDTYSFNFFDTQSLENARSIAMNVFYWFDFPDNRSFCKELFLIPRLTATVIQDRSTYKDSAWLYQVGFDMRLDYTNEVILEIEKISKIQIEENFGNHTENLEVEV
;
A
#
# COMPACT_ATOMS: atom_id res chain seq x y z
N MET A 1 1.06 -0.94 -6.27
CA MET A 1 1.66 -1.52 -5.06
C MET A 1 1.52 -0.49 -3.96
N ILE A 2 1.26 -0.94 -2.74
CA ILE A 2 1.16 -0.04 -1.59
C ILE A 2 2.51 0.67 -1.38
N PRO A 3 2.53 2.02 -1.25
CA PRO A 3 3.77 2.76 -0.99
C PRO A 3 4.47 2.31 0.29
N ALA A 4 5.81 2.29 0.27
CA ALA A 4 6.60 1.90 1.43
C ALA A 4 6.35 2.80 2.66
N THR A 5 6.01 4.07 2.45
CA THR A 5 5.66 5.03 3.51
C THR A 5 4.37 4.62 4.21
N VAL A 6 3.34 4.25 3.45
CA VAL A 6 2.05 3.75 3.97
C VAL A 6 2.27 2.47 4.78
N MET A 7 3.04 1.51 4.26
CA MET A 7 3.35 0.29 4.99
C MET A 7 4.18 0.55 6.25
N THR A 8 5.14 1.48 6.20
CA THR A 8 5.92 1.85 7.39
C THR A 8 5.04 2.43 8.49
N ALA A 9 4.10 3.31 8.12
CA ALA A 9 3.14 3.88 9.07
C ALA A 9 2.24 2.79 9.69
N LEU A 10 1.71 1.88 8.87
CA LEU A 10 0.89 0.76 9.33
C LEU A 10 1.66 -0.12 10.32
N ILE A 11 2.85 -0.60 9.93
CA ILE A 11 3.65 -1.49 10.77
C ILE A 11 4.07 -0.80 12.06
N THR A 12 4.47 0.47 12.00
CA THR A 12 4.83 1.24 13.21
C THR A 12 3.66 1.32 14.18
N LYS A 13 2.43 1.58 13.70
CA LYS A 13 1.24 1.62 14.56
C LYS A 13 0.97 0.26 15.19
N ILE A 14 1.02 -0.82 14.42
CA ILE A 14 0.83 -2.18 14.93
C ILE A 14 1.85 -2.50 16.02
N GLN A 15 3.13 -2.22 15.80
CA GLN A 15 4.17 -2.48 16.80
C GLN A 15 3.93 -1.70 18.09
N ASN A 16 3.56 -0.42 17.99
CA ASN A 16 3.28 0.42 19.16
C ASN A 16 2.09 -0.09 19.98
N ASP A 17 1.03 -0.56 19.31
CA ASP A 17 -0.18 -1.02 19.99
C ASP A 17 -0.06 -2.43 20.56
N THR A 18 0.68 -3.30 19.87
CA THR A 18 0.77 -4.73 20.21
C THR A 18 2.03 -5.09 20.99
N SER A 19 3.02 -4.18 21.03
CA SER A 19 4.39 -4.43 21.53
C SER A 19 5.11 -5.60 20.82
N VAL A 20 4.59 -6.05 19.67
CA VAL A 20 5.21 -7.11 18.86
C VAL A 20 6.24 -6.47 17.94
N VAL A 21 7.45 -7.02 17.91
CA VAL A 21 8.49 -6.61 16.96
C VAL A 21 8.16 -7.19 15.59
N LEU A 22 7.97 -6.34 14.58
CA LEU A 22 7.67 -6.68 13.20
C LEU A 22 8.72 -6.09 12.26
N ILE A 23 9.45 -6.96 11.58
CA ILE A 23 10.50 -6.59 10.62
C ILE A 23 10.16 -7.06 9.21
N LYS A 24 10.83 -6.52 8.20
CA LYS A 24 10.69 -7.08 6.85
C LYS A 24 11.33 -8.47 6.80
N TYR A 25 10.79 -9.35 5.96
CA TYR A 25 11.29 -10.72 5.81
C TYR A 25 12.78 -10.84 5.44
N ASP A 26 13.32 -9.84 4.72
CA ASP A 26 14.71 -9.77 4.29
C ASP A 26 15.65 -9.15 5.35
N GLN A 27 15.12 -8.72 6.49
CA GLN A 27 15.92 -8.18 7.59
C GLN A 27 16.30 -9.30 8.57
N ASN A 28 17.55 -9.28 9.02
CA ASN A 28 18.03 -10.21 10.03
C ASN A 28 17.59 -9.76 11.43
N GLN A 29 17.11 -10.70 12.23
CA GLN A 29 16.77 -10.50 13.64
C GLN A 29 17.34 -11.64 14.48
N ALA A 30 18.05 -11.29 15.54
CA ALA A 30 18.66 -12.26 16.45
C ALA A 30 17.81 -12.52 17.71
N THR A 31 16.87 -11.64 18.02
CA THR A 31 16.10 -11.70 19.27
C THR A 31 14.68 -12.19 19.01
N TYR A 32 14.30 -13.24 19.72
CA TYR A 32 12.96 -13.83 19.76
C TYR A 32 12.17 -13.36 21.00
N PRO A 33 10.83 -13.33 20.95
CA PRO A 33 10.02 -13.60 19.77
C PRO A 33 9.91 -12.38 18.85
N PHE A 34 9.70 -12.62 17.56
CA PHE A 34 9.49 -11.55 16.57
C PHE A 34 8.59 -12.02 15.44
N GLY A 35 8.06 -11.07 14.67
CA GLY A 35 7.36 -11.32 13.43
C GLY A 35 8.06 -10.72 12.22
N THR A 36 7.82 -11.32 11.06
CA THR A 36 8.18 -10.80 9.76
C THR A 36 6.95 -10.53 8.92
N TYR A 37 7.04 -9.54 8.05
CA TYR A 37 6.04 -9.29 7.02
C TYR A 37 6.69 -9.19 5.63
N ARG A 38 5.96 -9.63 4.61
CA ARG A 38 6.32 -9.41 3.20
C ARG A 38 5.08 -9.39 2.33
N SER A 39 5.11 -8.65 1.23
CA SER A 39 4.12 -8.82 0.16
C SER A 39 4.39 -10.17 -0.53
N SER A 40 3.36 -11.01 -0.63
CA SER A 40 3.39 -12.29 -1.34
C SER A 40 2.79 -12.19 -2.74
N SER A 41 1.86 -11.26 -2.94
CA SER A 41 1.31 -10.93 -4.26
C SER A 41 0.88 -9.46 -4.31
N CYS A 42 0.92 -8.88 -5.49
CA CYS A 42 0.43 -7.53 -5.78
C CYS A 42 -0.35 -7.60 -7.08
N SER A 43 -1.62 -7.23 -7.05
CA SER A 43 -2.47 -7.17 -8.23
C SER A 43 -3.13 -5.79 -8.33
N VAL A 44 -3.19 -5.27 -9.56
CA VAL A 44 -3.97 -4.06 -9.85
C VAL A 44 -5.36 -4.53 -10.26
N GLU A 45 -6.39 -3.98 -9.66
CA GLU A 45 -7.76 -4.33 -10.03
C GLU A 45 -8.00 -3.84 -11.47
N SER A 46 -8.24 -4.78 -12.40
CA SER A 46 -8.23 -4.48 -13.84
C SER A 46 -9.21 -3.37 -14.23
N ALA A 47 -10.38 -3.31 -13.57
CA ALA A 47 -11.38 -2.27 -13.79
C ALA A 47 -10.89 -0.87 -13.40
N TYR A 48 -9.91 -0.78 -12.50
CA TYR A 48 -9.35 0.46 -11.98
C TYR A 48 -7.88 0.66 -12.40
N LYS A 49 -7.42 -0.04 -13.43
CA LYS A 49 -6.06 0.13 -13.93
C LYS A 49 -5.98 1.41 -14.77
N SER A 50 -5.18 2.36 -14.29
CA SER A 50 -4.86 3.59 -15.01
C SER A 50 -6.09 4.41 -15.42
N ILE A 51 -7.14 4.42 -14.57
CA ILE A 51 -8.26 5.33 -14.78
C ILE A 51 -7.75 6.76 -14.67
N ARG A 52 -8.10 7.57 -15.66
CA ARG A 52 -7.87 9.01 -15.68
C ARG A 52 -9.19 9.70 -15.96
N SER A 53 -9.52 10.69 -15.15
CA SER A 53 -10.59 11.64 -15.41
C SER A 53 -9.98 13.02 -15.52
N SER A 54 -10.48 13.83 -16.45
CA SER A 54 -10.09 15.23 -16.60
C SER A 54 -11.35 16.08 -16.61
N ALA A 55 -11.38 17.12 -15.81
CA ALA A 55 -12.47 18.09 -15.77
C ALA A 55 -11.90 19.51 -15.64
N GLU A 56 -12.60 20.50 -16.17
CA GLU A 56 -12.25 21.91 -15.91
C GLU A 56 -12.49 22.22 -14.43
N LYS A 57 -11.59 22.98 -13.82
CA LYS A 57 -11.75 23.43 -12.44
C LYS A 57 -12.93 24.41 -12.39
N ALA A 58 -13.88 24.15 -11.50
CA ALA A 58 -15.16 24.88 -11.45
C ALA A 58 -14.99 26.42 -11.35
N ASP A 59 -13.93 26.87 -10.68
CA ASP A 59 -13.64 28.30 -10.45
C ASP A 59 -12.50 28.84 -11.33
N ASP A 60 -11.90 28.00 -12.18
CA ASP A 60 -10.80 28.39 -13.07
C ASP A 60 -10.81 27.56 -14.37
N PRO A 61 -11.43 28.06 -15.45
CA PRO A 61 -11.51 27.35 -16.72
C PRO A 61 -10.16 27.26 -17.45
N THR A 62 -9.11 27.94 -16.96
CA THR A 62 -7.75 27.81 -17.48
C THR A 62 -7.00 26.63 -16.86
N THR A 63 -7.60 25.95 -15.87
CA THR A 63 -7.00 24.81 -15.19
C THR A 63 -7.85 23.56 -15.39
N ILE A 64 -7.20 22.47 -15.80
CA ILE A 64 -7.77 21.13 -15.88
C ILE A 64 -7.36 20.37 -14.61
N VAL A 65 -8.35 19.86 -13.88
CA VAL A 65 -8.15 18.89 -12.80
C VAL A 65 -8.11 17.50 -13.42
N GLN A 66 -6.93 16.87 -13.40
CA GLN A 66 -6.75 15.49 -13.78
C GLN A 66 -6.67 14.60 -12.54
N THR A 67 -7.62 13.69 -12.40
CA THR A 67 -7.62 12.66 -11.35
C THR A 67 -7.13 11.34 -11.94
N ARG A 68 -6.04 10.80 -11.41
CA ARG A 68 -5.60 9.42 -11.64
C ARG A 68 -6.04 8.56 -10.47
N PHE A 69 -6.68 7.44 -10.79
CA PHE A 69 -7.22 6.52 -9.81
C PHE A 69 -6.75 5.09 -10.08
N GLU A 70 -6.18 4.45 -9.06
CA GLU A 70 -5.75 3.05 -9.12
C GLU A 70 -6.08 2.30 -7.83
N LYS A 71 -6.65 1.10 -7.96
CA LYS A 71 -6.84 0.18 -6.84
C LYS A 71 -5.88 -0.99 -6.91
N TYR A 72 -5.26 -1.27 -5.77
CA TYR A 72 -4.33 -2.35 -5.58
C TYR A 72 -4.89 -3.35 -4.57
N GLN A 73 -4.68 -4.63 -4.83
CA GLN A 73 -4.97 -5.73 -3.92
C GLN A 73 -3.64 -6.45 -3.68
N ASP A 74 -3.01 -6.11 -2.56
CA ASP A 74 -1.70 -6.66 -2.18
C ASP A 74 -1.90 -7.64 -1.03
N THR A 75 -1.44 -8.89 -1.19
CA THR A 75 -1.45 -9.87 -0.10
C THR A 75 -0.14 -9.79 0.67
N TYR A 76 -0.25 -9.69 1.98
CA TYR A 76 0.87 -9.70 2.91
C TYR A 76 0.84 -10.97 3.75
N SER A 77 1.99 -11.62 3.82
CA SER A 77 2.22 -12.77 4.70
C SER A 77 2.90 -12.29 5.97
N PHE A 78 2.28 -12.57 7.11
CA PHE A 78 2.84 -12.34 8.44
C PHE A 78 3.29 -13.69 9.02
N ASN A 79 4.53 -13.77 9.46
CA ASN A 79 5.09 -14.96 10.11
C ASN A 79 5.69 -14.57 11.45
N PHE A 80 5.54 -15.40 12.46
CA PHE A 80 5.97 -15.14 13.83
C PHE A 80 6.78 -16.32 14.31
N PHE A 81 7.88 -16.02 15.00
CA PHE A 81 8.88 -17.01 15.36
C PHE A 81 9.20 -16.95 16.85
N ASP A 82 9.46 -18.12 17.42
CA ASP A 82 9.95 -18.30 18.79
C ASP A 82 10.81 -19.59 18.84
N THR A 83 11.81 -19.65 19.71
CA THR A 83 12.70 -20.82 19.87
C THR A 83 12.41 -21.63 21.12
N GLN A 84 11.57 -21.12 22.02
CA GLN A 84 11.24 -21.70 23.31
C GLN A 84 9.81 -22.24 23.38
N SER A 85 8.84 -21.58 22.74
CA SER A 85 7.43 -21.91 22.88
C SER A 85 6.58 -21.58 21.64
N LEU A 86 5.86 -22.59 21.14
CA LEU A 86 4.82 -22.40 20.11
C LEU A 86 3.71 -21.44 20.57
N GLU A 87 3.34 -21.51 21.85
CA GLU A 87 2.28 -20.67 22.40
C GLU A 87 2.69 -19.19 22.44
N ASN A 88 3.98 -18.89 22.64
CA ASN A 88 4.47 -17.52 22.54
C ASN A 88 4.36 -16.99 21.11
N ALA A 89 4.84 -17.76 20.12
CA ALA A 89 4.71 -17.41 18.70
C ALA A 89 3.23 -17.21 18.31
N ARG A 90 2.35 -18.09 18.79
CA ARG A 90 0.90 -17.99 18.59
C ARG A 90 0.33 -16.74 19.25
N SER A 91 0.67 -16.45 20.50
CA SER A 91 0.16 -15.29 21.21
C SER A 91 0.50 -13.97 20.52
N ILE A 92 1.75 -13.79 20.07
CA ILE A 92 2.12 -12.56 19.37
C ILE A 92 1.47 -12.47 17.98
N ALA A 93 1.28 -13.61 17.31
CA ALA A 93 0.57 -13.66 16.04
C ALA A 93 -0.91 -13.28 16.22
N MET A 94 -1.57 -13.77 17.28
CA MET A 94 -2.96 -13.42 17.61
C MET A 94 -3.11 -11.93 17.93
N ASN A 95 -2.14 -11.33 18.64
CA ASN A 95 -2.16 -9.89 18.93
C ASN A 95 -2.21 -9.06 17.65
N VAL A 96 -1.39 -9.40 16.65
CA VAL A 96 -1.38 -8.70 15.36
C VAL A 96 -2.58 -9.07 14.50
N PHE A 97 -3.02 -10.34 14.51
CA PHE A 97 -4.18 -10.80 13.76
C PHE A 97 -5.45 -10.06 14.17
N TYR A 98 -5.74 -10.02 15.48
CA TYR A 98 -6.92 -9.32 16.01
C TYR A 98 -6.79 -7.80 16.02
N TRP A 99 -5.57 -7.26 15.90
CA TRP A 99 -5.38 -5.81 15.79
C TRP A 99 -6.24 -5.21 14.66
N PHE A 100 -6.39 -5.91 13.53
CA PHE A 100 -7.20 -5.47 12.39
C PHE A 100 -8.72 -5.52 12.62
N ASP A 101 -9.19 -6.16 13.70
CA ASP A 101 -10.61 -6.27 14.00
C ASP A 101 -11.15 -5.13 14.88
N PHE A 102 -10.26 -4.40 15.56
CA PHE A 102 -10.68 -3.26 16.38
C PHE A 102 -11.13 -2.07 15.52
N PRO A 103 -12.26 -1.41 15.86
CA PRO A 103 -12.79 -0.28 15.09
C PRO A 103 -11.80 0.87 14.88
N ASP A 104 -11.06 1.26 15.91
CA ASP A 104 -10.11 2.38 15.84
C ASP A 104 -8.95 2.09 14.88
N ASN A 105 -8.47 0.85 14.88
CA ASN A 105 -7.40 0.40 13.99
C ASN A 105 -7.89 0.31 12.54
N ARG A 106 -9.16 -0.06 12.33
CA ARG A 106 -9.79 -0.01 11.00
C ARG A 106 -9.96 1.42 10.51
N SER A 107 -10.28 2.36 11.39
CA SER A 107 -10.36 3.80 11.06
C SER A 107 -8.98 4.32 10.64
N PHE A 108 -7.93 4.02 11.39
CA PHE A 108 -6.56 4.35 11.04
C PHE A 108 -6.14 3.75 9.67
N CYS A 109 -6.50 2.49 9.39
CA CYS A 109 -6.23 1.91 8.07
C CYS A 109 -6.91 2.70 6.95
N LYS A 110 -8.15 3.16 7.15
CA LYS A 110 -8.87 3.97 6.16
C LYS A 110 -8.22 5.33 5.92
N GLU A 111 -7.66 5.95 6.94
CA GLU A 111 -6.88 7.20 6.80
C GLU A 111 -5.63 6.99 5.93
N LEU A 112 -5.08 5.77 5.93
CA LEU A 112 -4.01 5.34 5.03
C LEU A 112 -4.50 4.83 3.66
N PHE A 113 -5.80 4.99 3.36
CA PHE A 113 -6.46 4.44 2.16
C PHE A 113 -6.37 2.92 2.03
N LEU A 114 -6.26 2.22 3.17
CA LEU A 114 -6.17 0.77 3.27
C LEU A 114 -7.46 0.15 3.82
N ILE A 115 -7.86 -0.98 3.23
CA ILE A 115 -8.92 -1.83 3.74
C ILE A 115 -8.34 -3.23 3.96
N PRO A 116 -8.09 -3.62 5.23
CA PRO A 116 -7.61 -4.95 5.54
C PRO A 116 -8.71 -6.01 5.34
N ARG A 117 -8.31 -7.14 4.75
CA ARG A 117 -9.16 -8.29 4.45
C ARG A 117 -8.41 -9.56 4.89
N LEU A 118 -8.87 -10.18 5.96
CA LEU A 118 -8.36 -11.48 6.38
C LEU A 118 -8.66 -12.51 5.28
N THR A 119 -7.61 -13.13 4.72
CA THR A 119 -7.76 -14.20 3.72
C THR A 119 -7.78 -15.57 4.40
N ALA A 120 -7.14 -15.70 5.56
CA ALA A 120 -7.19 -16.87 6.42
C ALA A 120 -8.09 -16.61 7.65
N THR A 121 -8.86 -17.62 8.04
CA THR A 121 -9.68 -17.61 9.27
C THR A 121 -8.91 -18.08 10.50
N VAL A 122 -7.72 -18.63 10.31
CA VAL A 122 -6.89 -19.23 11.36
C VAL A 122 -5.42 -18.91 11.17
N ILE A 123 -4.70 -18.80 12.28
CA ILE A 123 -3.24 -18.75 12.29
C ILE A 123 -2.71 -20.18 12.10
N GLN A 124 -1.87 -20.37 11.09
CA GLN A 124 -1.32 -21.67 10.72
C GLN A 124 -0.01 -21.93 11.44
N ASP A 125 0.16 -23.14 11.97
CA ASP A 125 1.43 -23.64 12.47
C ASP A 125 2.28 -24.15 11.29
N ARG A 126 3.52 -23.68 11.23
CA ARG A 126 4.54 -24.01 10.22
C ARG A 126 5.87 -24.36 10.89
N SER A 127 5.82 -24.76 12.16
CA SER A 127 7.00 -25.07 12.96
C SER A 127 7.81 -26.19 12.32
N THR A 128 9.13 -26.06 12.40
CA THR A 128 10.06 -27.04 11.83
C THR A 128 11.02 -27.51 12.90
N TYR A 129 11.29 -28.82 12.93
CA TYR A 129 12.34 -29.39 13.75
C TYR A 129 13.63 -29.49 12.93
N LYS A 130 14.69 -28.79 13.36
CA LYS A 130 15.97 -28.74 12.65
C LYS A 130 17.13 -28.66 13.66
N ASP A 131 18.24 -29.31 13.37
CA ASP A 131 19.47 -29.25 14.18
C ASP A 131 19.22 -29.61 15.66
N SER A 132 18.35 -30.62 15.88
CA SER A 132 17.91 -31.10 17.19
C SER A 132 17.12 -30.08 18.04
N ALA A 133 16.66 -28.97 17.45
CA ALA A 133 15.87 -27.95 18.10
C ALA A 133 14.56 -27.67 17.34
N TRP A 134 13.53 -27.25 18.07
CA TRP A 134 12.31 -26.72 17.45
C TRP A 134 12.53 -25.26 17.07
N LEU A 135 12.21 -24.91 15.83
CA LEU A 135 11.92 -23.55 15.43
C LEU A 135 10.41 -23.43 15.32
N TYR A 136 9.79 -22.75 16.31
CA TYR A 136 8.36 -22.53 16.28
C TYR A 136 8.04 -21.40 15.33
N GLN A 137 7.16 -21.67 14.38
CA GLN A 137 6.73 -20.71 13.39
C GLN A 137 5.23 -20.79 13.24
N VAL A 138 4.56 -19.65 13.31
CA VAL A 138 3.16 -19.52 12.96
C VAL A 138 2.95 -18.37 11.99
N GLY A 139 1.86 -18.35 11.23
CA GLY A 139 1.61 -17.24 10.34
C GLY A 139 0.21 -17.20 9.76
N PHE A 140 -0.12 -16.07 9.16
CA PHE A 140 -1.36 -15.84 8.44
C PHE A 140 -1.12 -14.90 7.27
N ASP A 141 -2.03 -14.94 6.30
CA ASP A 141 -2.04 -14.03 5.18
C ASP A 141 -3.20 -13.05 5.34
N MET A 142 -2.98 -11.83 4.84
CA MET A 142 -3.99 -10.78 4.82
C MET A 142 -3.88 -10.01 3.51
N ARG A 143 -5.01 -9.76 2.88
CA ARG A 143 -5.08 -8.87 1.71
C ARG A 143 -5.33 -7.44 2.19
N LEU A 144 -4.56 -6.51 1.66
CA LEU A 144 -4.71 -5.08 1.86
C LEU A 144 -5.21 -4.47 0.54
N ASP A 145 -6.46 -4.03 0.54
CA ASP A 145 -7.02 -3.29 -0.60
C ASP A 145 -6.61 -1.82 -0.42
N TYR A 146 -5.83 -1.28 -1.36
CA TYR A 146 -5.30 0.09 -1.30
C TYR A 146 -5.82 0.92 -2.46
N THR A 147 -6.24 2.14 -2.15
CA THR A 147 -6.68 3.12 -3.15
C THR A 147 -5.63 4.22 -3.30
N ASN A 148 -5.08 4.33 -4.50
CA ASN A 148 -4.19 5.42 -4.88
C ASN A 148 -4.96 6.42 -5.73
N GLU A 149 -5.18 7.61 -5.19
CA GLU A 149 -5.79 8.73 -5.90
C GLU A 149 -4.79 9.89 -5.97
N VAL A 150 -4.50 10.33 -7.17
CA VAL A 150 -3.61 11.47 -7.43
C VAL A 150 -4.39 12.50 -8.22
N ILE A 151 -4.53 13.69 -7.64
CA ILE A 151 -5.16 14.84 -8.29
C ILE A 151 -4.04 15.78 -8.74
N LEU A 152 -4.04 16.11 -10.02
CA LEU A 152 -3.12 17.03 -10.66
C LEU A 152 -3.91 18.21 -11.20
N GLU A 153 -3.44 19.42 -10.96
CA GLU A 153 -3.92 20.62 -11.65
C GLU A 153 -2.96 20.93 -12.80
N ILE A 154 -3.51 21.04 -14.01
CA ILE A 154 -2.76 21.23 -15.25
C ILE A 154 -3.29 22.48 -15.93
N GLU A 155 -2.41 23.43 -16.26
CA GLU A 155 -2.79 24.58 -17.07
C GLU A 155 -3.23 24.14 -18.47
N LYS A 156 -4.41 24.63 -18.89
CA LYS A 156 -4.97 24.41 -20.21
C LYS A 156 -4.15 25.22 -21.21
N ILE A 157 -3.60 24.56 -22.23
CA ILE A 157 -2.93 25.24 -23.34
C ILE A 157 -3.99 26.03 -24.10
N SER A 158 -3.95 27.36 -23.97
CA SER A 158 -4.96 28.28 -24.53
C SER A 158 -4.54 28.90 -25.87
N LYS A 159 -3.23 28.97 -26.16
CA LYS A 159 -2.68 29.43 -27.45
C LYS A 159 -1.44 28.64 -27.85
N ILE A 160 -1.39 28.19 -29.09
CA ILE A 160 -0.17 27.73 -29.76
C ILE A 160 0.22 28.82 -30.75
N GLN A 161 1.36 29.48 -30.52
CA GLN A 161 1.94 30.39 -31.51
C GLN A 161 2.88 29.59 -32.41
N ILE A 162 2.55 29.50 -33.70
CA ILE A 162 3.39 28.90 -34.72
C ILE A 162 4.05 30.04 -35.49
N GLU A 163 5.36 30.25 -35.30
CA GLU A 163 6.13 31.15 -36.15
C GLU A 163 6.63 30.38 -37.38
N GLU A 164 6.01 30.61 -38.54
CA GLU A 164 6.55 30.16 -39.82
C GLU A 164 7.62 31.14 -40.31
N ASN A 165 8.89 30.76 -40.19
CA ASN A 165 9.99 31.51 -40.81
C ASN A 165 10.13 31.13 -42.28
N PHE A 166 9.23 31.63 -43.14
CA PHE A 166 9.50 31.76 -44.57
C PHE A 166 10.09 33.14 -44.85
N GLY A 167 11.18 33.17 -45.61
CA GLY A 167 11.93 34.40 -45.90
C GLY A 167 11.03 35.57 -46.30
N ASN A 168 11.15 36.65 -45.53
CA ASN A 168 10.69 38.02 -45.83
C ASN A 168 9.18 38.27 -45.97
N HIS A 169 8.29 37.48 -45.36
CA HIS A 169 6.92 37.94 -45.08
C HIS A 169 6.43 37.40 -43.73
N THR A 170 6.16 38.29 -42.78
CA THR A 170 5.59 37.97 -41.47
C THR A 170 4.06 38.12 -41.56
N GLU A 171 3.34 37.02 -41.71
CA GLU A 171 1.89 36.99 -41.47
C GLU A 171 1.62 36.26 -40.16
N ASN A 172 0.98 36.95 -39.20
CA ASN A 172 0.51 36.34 -37.96
C ASN A 172 -0.83 35.65 -38.24
N LEU A 173 -0.83 34.32 -38.30
CA LEU A 173 -2.07 33.54 -38.31
C LEU A 173 -2.43 33.16 -36.88
N GLU A 174 -3.46 33.81 -36.34
CA GLU A 174 -4.10 33.36 -35.10
C GLU A 174 -5.11 32.26 -35.44
N VAL A 175 -4.95 31.08 -34.83
CA VAL A 175 -5.92 29.99 -34.91
C VAL A 175 -6.55 29.84 -33.52
N GLU A 176 -7.85 30.13 -33.42
CA GLU A 176 -8.66 29.73 -32.26
C GLU A 176 -8.98 28.22 -32.37
N VAL A 177 -8.88 27.51 -31.23
CA VAL A 177 -9.19 26.07 -31.11
C VAL A 177 -10.57 25.88 -30.50
#